data_AF-X1PHF9-F1
#
_entry.id   AF-X1PHF9-F1
#
_cell.length_a   1.000
_cell.length_b   1.000
_cell.length_c   1.000
_cell.angle_alpha   90.00
_cell.angle_beta   90.00
_cell.angle_gamma   90.00
#
_symmetry.space_group_name_H-M   'P 1'
#
loop_
_entity.id
_entity.type
_entity.pdbx_description
1 polymer ?
#
loop_
_entity_poly.entity_id
_entity_poly.type
_entity_poly.pdbx_seq_one_letter_code
_entity_poly.pdbx_strand_id
1 'polypeptide(L)'
;GVPIVRSLEIVSGVLGNVHYKTAISQTAEKVRKGEKLSEAFRGYENIYPLIILQMMKVGEETGETSTILAKLATFFEDEVSNATKNLASVIEPVLMLIIGAAVGFFAISMIQPMYSMLGAI
;
A
#
# COMPACT_ATOMS: atom_id res chain seq x y z
N GLY A 1 0.51 -15.71 -23.98
CA GLY A 1 0.15 -15.59 -22.56
C GLY A 1 0.66 -16.81 -21.81
N VAL A 2 1.08 -16.65 -20.55
CA VAL A 2 1.42 -17.76 -19.65
C VAL A 2 0.13 -18.28 -19.02
N PRO A 3 -0.07 -19.61 -18.84
CA PRO A 3 -1.25 -20.14 -18.15
C PRO A 3 -1.41 -19.55 -16.75
N ILE A 4 -2.64 -19.17 -16.37
CA ILE A 4 -2.91 -18.43 -15.12
C ILE A 4 -2.39 -19.14 -13.87
N VAL A 5 -2.55 -20.47 -13.80
CA VAL A 5 -2.04 -21.28 -12.68
C VAL A 5 -0.52 -21.13 -12.56
N ARG A 6 0.20 -21.18 -13.69
CA ARG A 6 1.66 -21.02 -13.69
C ARG A 6 2.06 -19.59 -13.29
N SER A 7 1.31 -18.58 -13.74
CA SER A 7 1.53 -17.20 -13.32
C SER A 7 1.37 -17.03 -11.81
N LEU A 8 0.32 -17.61 -11.21
CA LEU A 8 0.09 -17.58 -9.76
C LEU A 8 1.20 -18.29 -8.98
N GLU A 9 1.66 -19.45 -9.44
CA GLU A 9 2.82 -20.15 -8.85
C GLU A 9 4.08 -19.28 -8.84
N ILE A 10 4.40 -18.65 -9.97
CA ILE A 10 5.57 -17.76 -10.09
C ILE A 10 5.43 -16.58 -9.11
N VAL A 11 4.26 -15.94 -9.08
CA VAL A 11 3.98 -14.82 -8.17
C VAL A 11 4.15 -15.25 -6.70
N SER A 12 3.60 -16.42 -6.31
CA SER A 12 3.78 -16.94 -4.94
C SER A 12 5.24 -17.18 -4.57
N GLY A 13 6.10 -17.49 -5.54
CA GLY A 13 7.53 -17.72 -5.34
C GLY A 13 8.32 -16.45 -5.03
N VAL A 14 7.87 -15.30 -5.52
CA VAL A 14 8.56 -14.00 -5.37
C VAL A 14 7.96 -13.10 -4.28
N LEU A 15 6.80 -13.44 -3.74
CA LEU A 15 6.17 -12.67 -2.66
C LEU A 15 6.95 -12.81 -1.34
N GLY A 16 7.32 -11.67 -0.75
CA GLY A 16 8.03 -11.60 0.53
C GLY A 16 7.13 -11.75 1.77
N ASN A 17 5.84 -11.44 1.65
CA ASN A 17 4.89 -11.54 2.76
C ASN A 17 4.18 -12.92 2.77
N VAL A 18 4.28 -13.63 3.90
CA VAL A 18 3.74 -14.99 4.06
C VAL A 18 2.22 -15.08 3.89
N HIS A 19 1.46 -14.05 4.28
CA HIS A 19 -0.01 -14.05 4.16
C HIS A 19 -0.42 -13.97 2.69
N TYR A 20 0.15 -13.03 1.93
CA TYR A 20 -0.09 -12.90 0.49
C TYR A 20 0.40 -14.14 -0.27
N LYS A 21 1.58 -14.65 0.07
CA LYS A 21 2.14 -15.87 -0.53
C LYS A 21 1.20 -17.07 -0.34
N THR A 22 0.71 -17.27 0.88
CA THR A 22 -0.20 -18.37 1.23
C THR A 22 -1.51 -18.24 0.47
N ALA A 23 -2.08 -17.04 0.41
CA ALA A 23 -3.31 -16.78 -0.32
C ALA A 23 -3.15 -17.09 -1.83
N ILE A 24 -2.14 -16.54 -2.50
CA ILE A 24 -1.89 -16.83 -3.93
C ILE A 24 -1.61 -18.30 -4.18
N SER A 25 -0.83 -18.96 -3.32
CA SER A 25 -0.53 -20.38 -3.46
C SER A 25 -1.78 -21.25 -3.33
N GLN A 26 -2.65 -20.95 -2.36
CA GLN A 26 -3.92 -21.66 -2.17
C GLN A 26 -4.91 -21.37 -3.32
N THR A 27 -4.96 -20.14 -3.81
CA THR A 27 -5.73 -19.78 -5.00
C THR A 27 -5.23 -20.54 -6.23
N ALA A 28 -3.92 -20.67 -6.45
CA ALA A 28 -3.37 -21.44 -7.56
C ALA A 28 -3.84 -22.91 -7.53
N GLU A 29 -3.87 -23.53 -6.35
CA GLU A 29 -4.36 -24.90 -6.17
C GLU A 29 -5.86 -25.03 -6.43
N LYS A 30 -6.68 -24.07 -5.99
CA LYS A 30 -8.13 -24.03 -6.27
C LYS A 30 -8.41 -23.90 -7.75
N VAL A 31 -7.73 -22.97 -8.44
CA VAL A 31 -7.88 -22.77 -9.88
C VAL A 31 -7.41 -23.99 -10.67
N ARG A 32 -6.34 -24.68 -10.22
CA ARG A 32 -5.88 -25.95 -10.82
C ARG A 32 -6.97 -27.03 -10.76
N LYS A 33 -7.81 -27.02 -9.72
CA LYS A 33 -8.95 -27.94 -9.55
C LYS A 33 -10.20 -27.51 -10.34
N GLY A 34 -10.14 -26.39 -11.07
CA GLY A 34 -11.23 -25.89 -11.91
C GLY A 34 -12.14 -24.87 -11.23
N GLU A 35 -11.81 -24.39 -10.03
CA GLU A 35 -12.52 -23.25 -9.46
C GLU A 35 -12.25 -21.96 -10.26
N LYS A 36 -13.26 -21.09 -10.34
CA LYS A 36 -13.10 -19.75 -10.91
C LYS A 36 -12.09 -18.95 -10.10
N LEU A 37 -11.29 -18.11 -10.75
CA LEU A 37 -10.31 -17.23 -10.13
C LEU A 37 -10.95 -16.32 -9.07
N SER A 38 -12.09 -15.70 -9.40
CA SER A 38 -12.84 -14.84 -8.48
C SER A 38 -13.31 -15.57 -7.22
N GLU A 39 -13.71 -16.83 -7.34
CA GLU A 39 -14.12 -17.67 -6.22
C GLU A 39 -12.91 -18.20 -5.42
N ALA A 40 -11.81 -18.49 -6.09
CA ALA A 40 -10.58 -18.96 -5.44
C ALA A 40 -9.95 -17.91 -4.51
N PHE A 41 -10.24 -16.63 -4.75
CA PHE A 41 -9.86 -15.49 -3.89
C PHE A 41 -10.86 -15.21 -2.76
N ARG A 42 -12.03 -15.85 -2.74
CA ARG A 42 -13.03 -15.70 -1.68
C ARG A 42 -12.46 -16.24 -0.35
N GLY A 43 -12.66 -15.49 0.74
CA GLY A 43 -12.10 -15.77 2.06
C GLY A 43 -10.77 -15.08 2.36
N TYR A 44 -10.22 -14.31 1.42
CA TYR A 44 -9.05 -13.44 1.66
C TYR A 44 -9.43 -11.95 1.64
N GLU A 45 -10.69 -11.60 1.91
CA GLU A 45 -11.16 -10.19 1.88
C GLU A 45 -10.45 -9.30 2.91
N ASN A 46 -9.83 -9.89 3.94
CA ASN A 46 -9.06 -9.16 4.95
C ASN A 46 -7.72 -8.61 4.44
N ILE A 47 -7.19 -9.15 3.33
CA ILE A 47 -5.89 -8.77 2.77
C ILE A 47 -5.98 -8.33 1.30
N TYR A 48 -7.01 -8.77 0.58
CA TYR A 48 -7.33 -8.33 -0.77
C TYR A 48 -8.65 -7.55 -0.77
N PRO A 49 -8.63 -6.27 -1.20
CA PRO A 49 -9.83 -5.46 -1.28
C PRO A 49 -10.92 -6.08 -2.17
N LEU A 50 -12.19 -5.86 -1.81
CA LEU A 50 -13.36 -6.42 -2.51
C LEU A 50 -13.41 -6.08 -4.01
N ILE A 51 -12.88 -4.92 -4.40
CA ILE A 51 -12.83 -4.49 -5.79
C ILE A 51 -12.05 -5.47 -6.68
N ILE A 52 -11.03 -6.15 -6.13
CA ILE A 52 -10.25 -7.16 -6.85
C ILE A 52 -11.14 -8.35 -7.21
N LEU A 53 -11.90 -8.88 -6.24
CA LEU A 53 -12.83 -9.99 -6.50
C LEU A 53 -13.89 -9.62 -7.53
N GLN A 54 -14.50 -8.44 -7.40
CA GLN A 54 -15.56 -7.98 -8.29
C GLN A 54 -15.04 -7.80 -9.72
N MET A 55 -13.88 -7.18 -9.89
CA MET A 55 -13.26 -6.97 -11.19
C MET A 55 -12.81 -8.29 -11.81
N MET A 56 -12.17 -9.19 -11.05
CA MET A 56 -11.84 -10.53 -11.56
C MET A 56 -13.08 -11.29 -12.01
N LYS A 57 -14.18 -11.21 -11.27
CA LYS A 57 -15.46 -11.83 -11.65
C LYS A 57 -15.96 -11.27 -12.98
N VAL A 58 -15.97 -9.95 -13.15
CA VAL A 58 -16.33 -9.31 -14.43
C VAL A 58 -15.42 -9.80 -15.55
N GLY A 59 -14.10 -9.83 -15.34
CA GLY A 59 -13.14 -10.31 -16.34
C GLY A 59 -13.26 -11.79 -16.67
N GLU A 60 -13.73 -12.64 -15.76
CA GLU A 60 -14.03 -14.04 -16.03
C GLU A 60 -15.35 -14.21 -16.79
N GLU A 61 -16.38 -13.43 -16.44
CA GLU A 61 -17.70 -13.46 -17.10
C GLU A 61 -17.64 -12.91 -18.53
N THR A 62 -16.81 -11.89 -18.78
CA THR A 62 -16.61 -11.31 -20.12
C THR A 62 -15.50 -12.00 -20.93
N GLY A 63 -14.74 -12.90 -20.31
CA GLY A 63 -13.55 -13.51 -20.93
C GLY A 63 -12.35 -12.55 -21.08
N GLU A 64 -12.43 -11.34 -20.52
CA GLU A 64 -11.38 -10.31 -20.60
C GLU A 64 -10.48 -10.25 -19.35
N THR A 65 -10.22 -11.40 -18.72
CA THR A 65 -9.47 -11.47 -17.44
C THR A 65 -8.11 -10.78 -17.53
N SER A 66 -7.37 -10.96 -18.62
CA SER A 66 -6.06 -10.31 -18.84
C SER A 66 -6.18 -8.78 -18.85
N THR A 67 -7.19 -8.23 -19.53
CA THR A 67 -7.43 -6.79 -19.61
C THR A 67 -7.81 -6.22 -18.25
N ILE A 68 -8.67 -6.92 -17.51
CA ILE A 68 -9.10 -6.46 -16.19
C ILE A 68 -7.96 -6.53 -15.17
N LEU A 69 -7.16 -7.60 -15.17
CA LEU A 69 -6.00 -7.70 -14.29
C LEU A 69 -4.96 -6.61 -14.61
N ALA A 70 -4.77 -6.24 -15.88
CA ALA A 70 -3.91 -5.12 -16.26
C ALA A 70 -4.45 -3.78 -15.75
N LYS A 71 -5.78 -3.53 -15.85
CA LYS A 71 -6.41 -2.33 -15.27
C LYS A 71 -6.24 -2.27 -13.76
N LEU A 72 -6.39 -3.39 -13.06
CA LEU A 72 -6.16 -3.47 -11.62
C LEU A 72 -4.70 -3.17 -11.26
N ALA A 73 -3.74 -3.69 -12.04
CA ALA A 73 -2.33 -3.39 -11.84
C ALA A 73 -2.05 -1.88 -11.95
N THR A 74 -2.51 -1.24 -13.03
CA THR A 74 -2.37 0.21 -13.22
C THR A 74 -3.05 1.00 -12.10
N PHE A 75 -4.27 0.60 -11.69
CA PHE A 75 -4.98 1.25 -10.59
C PHE A 75 -4.18 1.24 -9.28
N PHE A 76 -3.64 0.08 -8.88
CA PHE A 76 -2.86 -0.02 -7.64
C PHE A 76 -1.47 0.62 -7.76
N GLU A 77 -0.84 0.61 -8.94
CA GLU A 77 0.39 1.37 -9.21
C GLU A 77 0.16 2.87 -9.00
N ASP A 78 -0.94 3.41 -9.55
CA ASP A 78 -1.31 4.81 -9.38
C ASP A 78 -1.65 5.13 -7.92
N GLU A 79 -2.38 4.25 -7.22
CA GLU A 79 -2.70 4.41 -5.80
C GLU A 79 -1.44 4.49 -4.93
N VAL A 80 -0.48 3.57 -5.14
CA VAL A 80 0.80 3.56 -4.42
C VAL A 80 1.67 4.78 -4.77
N SER A 81 1.71 5.17 -6.04
CA SER A 81 2.43 6.36 -6.50
C SER A 81 1.88 7.64 -5.85
N ASN A 82 0.56 7.78 -5.81
CA ASN A 82 -0.11 8.91 -5.18
C ASN A 82 0.08 8.92 -3.66
N ALA A 83 -0.05 7.77 -3.00
CA ALA A 83 0.22 7.64 -1.58
C ALA A 83 1.65 8.05 -1.23
N THR A 84 2.64 7.62 -2.03
CA THR A 84 4.05 7.95 -1.85
C THR A 84 4.31 9.45 -2.02
N LYS A 85 3.74 10.07 -3.05
CA LYS A 85 3.83 11.52 -3.27
C LYS A 85 3.21 12.31 -2.12
N ASN A 86 2.01 11.93 -1.70
CA ASN A 86 1.30 12.58 -0.59
C ASN A 86 2.09 12.46 0.73
N LEU A 87 2.69 11.30 0.99
CA LEU A 87 3.54 11.11 2.17
C LEU A 87 4.72 12.09 2.16
N ALA A 88 5.40 12.24 1.03
CA ALA A 88 6.50 13.20 0.89
C ALA A 88 6.03 14.65 1.11
N SER A 89 4.88 15.02 0.55
CA SER A 89 4.30 16.37 0.72
C SER A 89 3.88 16.68 2.17
N VAL A 90 3.53 15.67 2.97
CA VAL A 90 3.17 15.86 4.40
C VAL A 90 4.41 15.91 5.29
N ILE A 91 5.51 15.24 4.91
CA ILE A 91 6.75 15.24 5.70
C ILE A 91 7.35 16.65 5.80
N GLU A 92 7.35 17.43 4.72
CA GLU A 92 7.91 18.79 4.70
C GLU A 92 7.30 19.74 5.75
N PRO A 93 5.97 19.96 5.81
CA PRO A 93 5.38 20.84 6.82
C PRO A 93 5.57 20.31 8.25
N VAL A 94 5.58 18.99 8.46
CA VAL A 94 5.87 18.39 9.77
C VAL A 94 7.29 18.74 10.21
N LEU A 95 8.28 18.64 9.32
CA LEU A 95 9.66 19.02 9.61
C LEU A 95 9.78 20.52 9.92
N MET A 96 9.08 21.39 9.18
CA MET A 96 9.05 22.83 9.47
C MET A 96 8.52 23.13 10.87
N LEU A 97 7.44 22.47 11.30
CA LEU A 97 6.89 22.63 12.65
C LEU A 97 7.89 22.18 13.72
N ILE A 98 8.55 21.03 13.53
CA ILE A 98 9.55 20.52 14.48
C ILE A 98 10.74 21.47 14.59
N ILE A 99 11.28 21.93 13.46
CA ILE A 99 12.43 22.85 13.44
C ILE A 99 12.03 24.19 14.05
N GLY A 100 10.88 24.73 13.67
CA GLY A 100 10.36 25.99 14.22
C GLY A 100 10.17 25.93 15.73
N ALA A 101 9.60 24.84 16.24
CA ALA A 101 9.44 24.60 17.68
C ALA A 101 10.79 24.49 18.40
N ALA A 102 11.76 23.76 17.83
CA ALA A 102 13.09 23.62 18.41
C ALA A 102 13.80 24.98 18.49
N VAL A 103 13.80 25.75 17.40
CA VAL A 103 14.42 27.09 17.36
C VAL A 103 13.72 28.04 18.34
N GLY A 104 12.38 28.03 18.38
CA GLY A 104 11.61 28.82 19.33
C GLY A 104 11.93 28.49 20.78
N PHE A 105 12.07 27.20 21.10
CA PHE A 105 12.49 26.73 22.42
C PHE A 105 13.89 27.25 22.79
N PHE A 106 14.88 27.10 21.90
CA PHE A 106 16.23 27.61 22.12
C PHE A 106 16.26 29.13 22.33
N ALA A 107 15.50 29.89 21.55
CA ALA A 107 15.42 31.34 21.67
C ALA A 107 14.90 31.75 23.06
N ILE A 108 13.81 31.15 23.52
CA ILE A 108 13.23 31.43 24.85
C ILE A 108 14.22 31.07 25.96
N SER A 109 14.89 29.91 25.87
CA SER A 109 15.87 29.46 26.87
C SER A 109 17.07 30.40 26.98
N MET A 110 17.49 31.06 25.89
CA MET A 110 18.58 32.05 25.93
C MET A 110 18.12 33.43 26.40
N ILE A 111 16.91 33.85 26.02
CA ILE A 111 16.37 35.18 26.33
C ILE A 111 15.97 35.30 27.82
N GLN A 112 15.39 34.26 28.41
CA GLN A 112 14.99 34.25 29.83
C GLN A 112 16.12 34.66 30.81
N PRO A 113 17.32 34.05 30.79
CA PRO A 113 18.41 34.45 31.69
C PRO A 113 18.95 35.86 31.39
N MET A 114 18.87 36.31 30.15
CA MET A 114 19.27 37.68 29.79
C MET A 114 18.33 38.71 30.46
N TYR A 115 17.03 38.46 30.45
CA TYR A 115 16.06 39.33 31.14
C TYR A 115 16.20 39.27 32.67
N SER A 116 16.48 38.10 33.25
CA SER A 116 16.68 38.01 34.70
C SER A 116 17.92 38.78 35.16
N MET A 117 18.98 38.83 34.34
CA MET A 117 20.15 39.67 34.61
C MET A 117 19.86 41.16 34.49
N LEU A 118 19.04 41.58 33.51
CA LEU A 118 18.66 42.98 33.34
C LEU A 118 17.70 43.49 34.43
N GLY A 119 16.79 42.64 34.93
CA GLY A 119 15.86 42.99 36.00
C GLY A 119 16.44 42.88 37.42
N ALA A 120 17.65 42.33 37.55
CA ALA A 120 18.39 42.23 38.82
C ALA A 120 19.37 43.40 39.05
N ILE A 121 19.41 44.38 38.12
CA ILE A 121 20.11 45.67 38.21
C ILE A 121 19.07 46.76 38.43
#